data_AF-A0A2N0QHE2-F1
#
_entry.id   AF-A0A2N0QHE2-F1
#
_cell.length_a   1.000
_cell.length_b   1.000
_cell.length_c   1.000
_cell.angle_alpha   90.00
_cell.angle_beta   90.00
_cell.angle_gamma   90.00
#
_symmetry.space_group_name_H-M   'P 1'
#
loop_
_entity.id
_entity.type
_entity.pdbx_description
1 polymer ?
#
loop_
_entity_poly.entity_id
_entity_poly.type
_entity_poly.pdbx_seq_one_letter_code
_entity_poly.pdbx_strand_id
1 'polypeptide(L)'
;MAALVPFVPPPPPVFQWTINAARQLIAERRNIHQQFERISNCHHVNAWTIIANRVFAATGFAVTPRQCFTKWNALKRGYENLSRIINNNDNDISIVSPNSFDRACFADRNDEFWLQTGNYY
;
A
#
# COMPACT_ATOMS: atom_id res chain seq x y z
N MET A 1 -17.64 -14.52 -49.73
CA MET A 1 -16.27 -14.70 -49.19
C MET A 1 -16.25 -14.09 -47.80
N ALA A 2 -16.14 -14.89 -46.73
CA ALA A 2 -16.08 -14.36 -45.37
C ALA A 2 -14.63 -14.02 -45.03
N ALA A 3 -14.35 -12.75 -44.73
CA ALA A 3 -13.03 -12.31 -44.29
C ALA A 3 -12.79 -12.85 -42.87
N LEU A 4 -11.77 -13.69 -42.71
CA LEU A 4 -11.27 -14.09 -41.40
C LEU A 4 -10.54 -12.89 -40.80
N VAL A 5 -11.17 -12.18 -39.87
CA VAL A 5 -10.50 -11.14 -39.09
C VAL A 5 -9.55 -11.82 -38.11
N PRO A 6 -8.24 -11.51 -38.11
CA PRO A 6 -7.32 -12.06 -37.14
C PRO A 6 -7.76 -11.69 -35.72
N PHE A 7 -7.94 -12.70 -34.86
CA PHE A 7 -8.15 -12.45 -33.44
C PHE A 7 -6.86 -11.88 -32.84
N VAL A 8 -6.89 -10.60 -32.49
CA VAL A 8 -5.82 -9.97 -31.70
C VAL A 8 -6.28 -10.00 -30.24
N PRO A 9 -5.61 -10.75 -29.35
CA PRO A 9 -5.96 -10.73 -27.94
C PRO A 9 -5.78 -9.30 -27.39
N PRO A 10 -6.70 -8.82 -26.54
CA PRO A 10 -6.57 -7.51 -25.94
C PRO A 10 -5.27 -7.44 -25.12
N PRO A 11 -4.64 -6.25 -25.04
CA PRO A 11 -3.46 -6.08 -24.20
C PRO A 11 -3.77 -6.51 -22.76
N PRO A 12 -2.80 -7.12 -22.06
CA PRO A 12 -3.01 -7.52 -20.68
C PRO A 12 -3.43 -6.31 -19.84
N PRO A 13 -4.35 -6.50 -18.86
CA PRO A 13 -4.78 -5.42 -17.99
C PRO A 13 -3.59 -4.76 -17.31
N VAL A 14 -3.61 -3.43 -17.24
CA VAL A 14 -2.62 -2.68 -16.46
C VAL A 14 -2.77 -3.09 -14.99
N PHE A 15 -1.65 -3.37 -14.34
CA PHE A 15 -1.65 -3.72 -12.92
C PHE A 15 -2.31 -2.62 -12.10
N GLN A 16 -3.39 -2.97 -11.40
CA GLN A 16 -4.15 -2.04 -10.57
C GLN A 16 -4.48 -2.69 -9.23
N TRP A 17 -4.14 -2.00 -8.14
CA TRP A 17 -4.49 -2.44 -6.80
C TRP A 17 -6.01 -2.46 -6.61
N THR A 18 -6.51 -3.50 -5.95
CA THR A 18 -7.88 -3.50 -5.41
C THR A 18 -7.88 -2.93 -3.99
N ILE A 19 -9.02 -2.40 -3.54
CA ILE A 19 -9.17 -1.93 -2.15
C ILE A 19 -8.95 -3.09 -1.17
N ASN A 20 -9.47 -4.28 -1.48
CA ASN A 20 -9.31 -5.46 -0.64
C ASN A 20 -7.83 -5.86 -0.47
N ALA A 21 -7.08 -5.92 -1.57
CA ALA A 21 -5.65 -6.20 -1.50
C ALA A 21 -4.87 -5.12 -0.72
N ALA A 22 -5.26 -3.86 -0.85
CA ALA A 22 -4.65 -2.77 -0.09
C ALA A 22 -4.96 -2.87 1.42
N ARG A 23 -6.18 -3.27 1.81
CA ARG A 23 -6.54 -3.55 3.21
C ARG A 23 -5.75 -4.72 3.77
N GLN A 24 -5.62 -5.81 3.01
CA GLN A 24 -4.82 -6.95 3.43
C GLN A 24 -3.34 -6.57 3.59
N LEU A 25 -2.79 -5.76 2.68
CA LEU A 25 -1.43 -5.22 2.82
C LEU A 25 -1.26 -4.47 4.16
N ILE A 26 -2.24 -3.65 4.54
CA ILE A 26 -2.24 -2.93 5.82
C ILE A 26 -2.27 -3.91 6.99
N ALA A 27 -3.17 -4.89 6.97
CA ALA A 27 -3.28 -5.90 8.01
C ALA A 27 -1.97 -6.70 8.18
N GLU A 28 -1.35 -7.15 7.09
CA GLU A 28 -0.10 -7.90 7.16
C GLU A 28 1.07 -7.06 7.64
N ARG A 29 1.17 -5.81 7.18
CA ARG A 29 2.24 -4.91 7.62
C ARG A 29 2.13 -4.56 9.10
N ARG A 30 0.90 -4.50 9.65
CA ARG A 30 0.61 -4.40 11.09
C ARG A 30 1.04 -5.66 11.84
N ASN A 31 0.69 -6.84 11.33
CA ASN A 31 1.03 -8.12 11.95
C ASN A 31 2.55 -8.28 12.14
N ILE A 32 3.34 -7.85 11.16
CA ILE A 32 4.81 -7.90 11.25
C ILE A 32 5.47 -6.56 11.62
N HIS A 33 4.72 -5.65 12.26
CA HIS A 33 5.22 -4.31 12.62
C HIS A 33 6.51 -4.36 13.43
N GLN A 34 6.50 -5.10 14.54
CA GLN A 34 7.66 -5.21 15.42
C GLN A 34 8.88 -5.83 14.73
N GLN A 35 8.67 -6.69 13.73
CA GLN A 35 9.79 -7.25 12.97
C GLN A 35 10.45 -6.16 12.13
N PHE A 36 9.67 -5.31 11.47
CA PHE A 36 10.19 -4.17 10.71
C PHE A 36 10.98 -3.16 11.56
N GLU A 37 10.56 -2.93 12.80
CA GLU A 37 11.30 -2.04 13.73
C GLU A 37 12.63 -2.66 14.21
N ARG A 38 12.72 -4.00 14.26
CA ARG A 38 13.91 -4.73 14.72
C ARG A 38 14.92 -5.01 13.61
N ILE A 39 14.45 -5.19 12.37
CA ILE A 39 15.32 -5.51 11.24
C ILE A 39 15.90 -4.23 10.61
N SER A 40 17.20 -4.24 10.37
CA SER A 40 17.86 -3.18 9.60
C SER A 40 17.21 -3.02 8.21
N ASN A 41 17.22 -1.80 7.69
CA ASN A 41 16.62 -1.45 6.39
C ASN A 41 17.04 -2.39 5.24
N CYS A 42 18.27 -2.91 5.27
CA CYS A 42 18.79 -3.85 4.28
C CYS A 42 18.02 -5.19 4.21
N HIS A 43 17.32 -5.59 5.27
CA HIS A 43 16.54 -6.83 5.34
C HIS A 43 15.04 -6.64 5.10
N HIS A 44 14.59 -5.41 4.81
CA HIS A 44 13.18 -5.13 4.57
C HIS A 44 12.63 -5.86 3.33
N VAL A 45 13.49 -6.20 2.37
CA VAL A 45 13.11 -6.98 1.18
C VAL A 45 12.48 -8.32 1.58
N ASN A 46 13.05 -9.03 2.55
CA ASN A 46 12.51 -10.32 3.01
C ASN A 46 11.14 -10.15 3.67
N ALA A 47 10.97 -9.09 4.46
CA ALA A 47 9.69 -8.79 5.09
C ALA A 47 8.60 -8.43 4.06
N TRP A 48 8.95 -7.67 3.03
CA TRP A 48 8.04 -7.37 1.91
C TRP A 48 7.69 -8.62 1.09
N THR A 49 8.62 -9.57 0.94
CA THR A 49 8.34 -10.87 0.31
C THR A 49 7.33 -11.67 1.11
N ILE A 50 7.47 -11.73 2.43
CA ILE A 50 6.50 -12.39 3.31
C ILE A 50 5.12 -11.75 3.15
N ILE A 51 5.05 -10.41 3.18
CA ILE A 51 3.79 -9.67 3.00
C ILE A 51 3.17 -9.99 1.64
N ALA A 52 3.95 -9.93 0.56
CA ALA A 52 3.45 -10.20 -0.79
C ALA A 52 2.81 -11.59 -0.91
N ASN A 53 3.47 -12.61 -0.35
CA ASN A 53 2.96 -13.98 -0.34
C ASN A 53 1.66 -14.11 0.47
N ARG A 54 1.55 -13.40 1.61
CA ARG A 54 0.34 -13.42 2.44
C ARG A 54 -0.83 -12.66 1.82
N VAL A 55 -0.57 -11.53 1.16
CA VAL A 55 -1.59 -10.81 0.38
C VAL A 55 -2.13 -11.71 -0.73
N PHE A 56 -1.25 -12.40 -1.45
CA PHE A 56 -1.67 -13.37 -2.46
C PHE A 56 -2.50 -14.51 -1.86
N ALA A 57 -2.03 -15.13 -0.76
CA ALA A 57 -2.73 -16.23 -0.12
C ALA A 57 -4.15 -15.85 0.36
N ALA A 58 -4.34 -14.62 0.86
CA ALA A 58 -5.62 -14.16 1.39
C ALA A 58 -6.58 -13.61 0.31
N THR A 59 -6.06 -13.08 -0.80
CA THR A 59 -6.89 -12.32 -1.77
C THR A 59 -6.83 -12.85 -3.21
N GLY A 60 -5.92 -13.78 -3.50
CA GLY A 60 -5.59 -14.20 -4.87
C GLY A 60 -4.87 -13.12 -5.70
N PHE A 61 -4.59 -11.95 -5.13
CA PHE A 61 -4.00 -10.83 -5.86
C PHE A 61 -2.47 -10.93 -5.85
N ALA A 62 -1.89 -11.26 -7.01
CA ALA A 62 -0.45 -11.41 -7.15
C ALA A 62 0.24 -10.04 -7.13
N VAL A 63 1.13 -9.86 -6.18
CA VAL A 63 1.92 -8.63 -6.00
C VAL A 63 3.37 -8.98 -5.75
N THR A 64 4.26 -8.13 -6.23
CA THR A 64 5.69 -8.22 -5.93
C THR A 64 6.01 -7.51 -4.61
N PRO A 65 7.14 -7.84 -3.95
CA PRO A 65 7.59 -7.13 -2.75
C PRO A 65 7.74 -5.62 -2.99
N ARG A 66 8.25 -5.24 -4.17
CA ARG A 66 8.42 -3.84 -4.57
C ARG A 66 7.08 -3.13 -4.76
N GLN A 67 6.07 -3.79 -5.32
CA GLN A 67 4.71 -3.24 -5.42
C GLN A 67 4.10 -3.03 -4.04
N CYS A 68 4.30 -3.95 -3.10
CA CYS A 68 3.85 -3.79 -1.72
C CYS A 68 4.50 -2.57 -1.05
N PHE A 69 5.82 -2.44 -1.17
CA PHE A 69 6.56 -1.27 -0.65
C PHE A 69 6.08 0.05 -1.25
N THR A 70 5.97 0.13 -2.58
CA THR A 70 5.50 1.36 -3.25
C THR A 70 4.08 1.71 -2.82
N LYS A 71 3.18 0.73 -2.76
CA LYS A 71 1.80 0.95 -2.31
C LYS A 71 1.76 1.38 -0.85
N TRP A 72 2.57 0.77 0.01
CA TRP A 72 2.70 1.15 1.41
C TRP A 72 3.06 2.62 1.59
N ASN A 73 4.08 3.10 0.89
CA ASN A 73 4.49 4.51 0.97
C ASN A 73 3.42 5.46 0.46
N ALA A 74 2.69 5.08 -0.59
CA ALA A 74 1.55 5.86 -1.07
C ALA A 74 0.43 5.92 -0.01
N LEU A 75 0.13 4.80 0.65
CA LEU A 75 -0.86 4.75 1.74
C LEU A 75 -0.41 5.62 2.92
N LYS A 76 0.88 5.57 3.32
CA LYS A 76 1.45 6.42 4.38
C LYS A 76 1.26 7.91 4.07
N ARG A 77 1.63 8.36 2.87
CA ARG A 77 1.46 9.74 2.43
C ARG A 77 -0.01 10.17 2.44
N GLY A 78 -0.91 9.32 1.97
CA GLY A 78 -2.35 9.58 1.99
C GLY A 78 -2.90 9.73 3.41
N TYR A 79 -2.38 8.95 4.37
CA TYR A 79 -2.72 9.07 5.79
C TYR A 79 -2.25 10.40 6.38
N GLU A 80 -0.97 10.75 6.18
CA GLU A 80 -0.40 12.01 6.67
C GLU A 80 -1.18 13.22 6.13
N ASN A 81 -1.54 13.18 4.84
CA ASN A 81 -2.33 14.21 4.20
C ASN A 81 -3.75 14.32 4.77
N LEU A 82 -4.45 13.20 4.99
CA LEU A 82 -5.76 13.21 5.64
C LEU A 82 -5.69 13.69 7.09
N SER A 83 -4.65 13.28 7.83
CA SER A 83 -4.43 13.75 9.20
C SER A 83 -4.23 15.26 9.26
N ARG A 84 -3.49 15.85 8.31
CA ARG A 84 -3.34 17.31 8.19
C ARG A 84 -4.67 18.01 7.92
N ILE A 85 -5.47 17.49 6.98
CA ILE A 85 -6.81 18.03 6.67
C ILE A 85 -7.70 18.05 7.91
N ILE A 86 -7.69 16.97 8.70
CA ILE A 86 -8.52 16.84 9.89
C ILE A 86 -8.04 17.75 11.02
N ASN A 87 -6.72 17.91 11.18
CA ASN A 87 -6.11 18.71 12.27
C ASN A 87 -5.82 20.16 11.88
N ASN A 88 -6.57 20.76 10.94
CA ASN A 88 -6.43 22.14 10.46
C ASN A 88 -5.07 22.56 9.90
N ASN A 89 -4.13 21.64 9.74
CA ASN A 89 -2.83 21.85 9.09
C ASN A 89 -2.05 23.07 9.62
N ASP A 90 -1.84 23.14 10.94
CA ASP A 90 -1.17 24.26 11.63
C ASP A 90 0.23 24.64 11.07
N ASN A 91 0.86 23.75 10.30
CA ASN A 91 2.20 23.94 9.73
C ASN A 91 2.22 24.46 8.28
N ASP A 92 1.06 24.82 7.70
CA ASP A 92 0.91 25.34 6.33
C ASP A 92 1.58 24.47 5.24
N ILE A 93 1.60 23.15 5.47
CA ILE A 93 2.17 22.18 4.53
C ILE A 93 1.17 21.92 3.41
N SER A 94 1.63 21.81 2.16
CA SER A 94 0.76 21.54 1.02
C SER A 94 -0.12 20.30 1.22
N ILE A 95 -1.44 20.50 1.06
CA ILE A 95 -2.47 19.46 1.12
C ILE A 95 -2.86 19.05 -0.30
N VAL A 96 -3.02 17.76 -0.51
CA VAL A 96 -3.51 17.18 -1.78
C VAL A 96 -4.92 16.62 -1.58
N SER A 97 -5.77 16.63 -2.61
CA SER A 97 -7.08 15.98 -2.55
C SER A 97 -6.95 14.46 -2.31
N PRO A 98 -7.57 13.89 -1.25
CA PRO A 98 -7.47 12.46 -0.94
C PRO A 98 -8.09 11.58 -2.02
N ASN A 99 -7.38 10.52 -2.41
CA ASN A 99 -7.86 9.54 -3.39
C ASN A 99 -8.78 8.47 -2.75
N SER A 100 -9.31 7.56 -3.58
CA SER A 100 -10.24 6.52 -3.12
C SER A 100 -9.64 5.56 -2.09
N PHE A 101 -8.35 5.22 -2.19
CA PHE A 101 -7.67 4.38 -1.20
C PHE A 101 -7.44 5.11 0.12
N ASP A 102 -7.14 6.40 0.06
CA ASP A 102 -6.92 7.22 1.24
C ASP A 102 -8.17 7.20 2.11
N ARG A 103 -9.32 7.45 1.50
CA ARG A 103 -10.63 7.42 2.17
C ARG A 103 -11.01 6.01 2.61
N ALA A 104 -10.95 5.03 1.70
CA ALA A 104 -11.47 3.68 1.95
C ALA A 104 -10.66 2.91 3.00
N CYS A 105 -9.37 3.18 3.11
CA CYS A 105 -8.51 2.53 4.10
C CYS A 105 -8.27 3.42 5.32
N PHE A 106 -8.84 4.63 5.43
CA PHE A 106 -8.53 5.54 6.54
C PHE A 106 -8.92 4.96 7.90
N ALA A 107 -10.10 4.32 7.99
CA ALA A 107 -10.56 3.68 9.23
C ALA A 107 -9.68 2.50 9.66
N ASP A 108 -9.11 1.78 8.69
CA ASP A 108 -8.17 0.67 8.93
C ASP A 108 -6.80 1.16 9.44
N ARG A 109 -6.62 2.49 9.61
CA ARG A 109 -5.34 3.15 9.92
C ARG A 109 -5.28 3.77 11.33
N ASN A 110 -6.26 3.54 12.19
CA ASN A 110 -6.20 4.06 13.55
C ASN A 110 -5.08 3.38 14.35
N ASP A 111 -4.32 4.17 15.11
CA ASP A 111 -3.24 3.83 16.03
C ASP A 111 -1.80 4.01 15.51
N GLU A 112 -0.96 4.52 16.41
CA GLU A 112 0.46 4.97 16.40
C GLU A 112 1.44 4.29 15.43
N PHE A 113 1.06 3.12 14.91
CA PHE A 113 1.77 2.29 13.96
C PHE A 113 2.29 3.05 12.71
N TRP A 114 1.67 4.17 12.31
CA TRP A 114 2.13 5.01 11.19
C TRP A 114 3.18 6.07 11.56
N LEU A 115 3.27 6.43 12.85
CA LEU A 115 4.17 7.46 13.37
C LEU A 115 5.58 6.93 13.64
N GLN A 116 5.72 5.62 13.88
CA GLN A 116 7.03 5.01 14.12
C GLN A 116 7.68 4.57 12.81
N THR A 117 8.74 5.29 12.44
CA THR A 117 9.79 4.80 11.55
C THR A 117 11.11 5.41 12.03
N GLY A 118 11.74 4.77 13.01
CA GLY A 118 13.12 5.04 13.42
C GLY A 118 13.32 6.21 14.38
N ASN A 119 13.85 5.90 15.56
CA ASN A 119 14.72 6.84 16.26
C ASN A 119 15.85 7.24 15.30
N TYR A 120 16.07 8.54 15.17
CA TYR A 120 17.25 9.13 14.57
C TYR A 120 18.49 8.64 15.32
N TYR A 121 19.21 7.64 14.82
CA TYR A 121 20.64 7.42 15.09
C TYR A 121 21.30 6.72 13.90
#